data_AF-A0A9D5DRM8-F1
#
_entry.id   AF-A0A9D5DRM8-F1
#
_cell.length_a   1.000
_cell.length_b   1.000
_cell.length_c   1.000
_cell.angle_alpha   90.00
_cell.angle_beta   90.00
_cell.angle_gamma   90.00
#
_symmetry.space_group_name_H-M   'P 1'
#
loop_
_entity.id
_entity.type
_entity.pdbx_description
1 polymer ?
#
loop_
_entity_poly.entity_id
_entity_poly.type
_entity_poly.pdbx_seq_one_letter_code
_entity_poly.pdbx_strand_id
1 'polypeptide(L)'
;MEINVDRKRSVEEIGNFVCTEKEKLFVLVLDKGDKYPYLLLSLQTFHIIQNYDSMPTREELEEDIGEKIKEIYSQNYASITLV
;
A
#
# COMPACT_ATOMS: atom_id res chain seq x y z
N MET A 1 -0.90 16.71 -1.51
CA MET A 1 -0.68 15.59 -0.58
C MET A 1 0.81 15.55 -0.31
N GLU A 2 1.23 15.81 0.92
CA GLU A 2 2.64 15.70 1.32
C GLU A 2 2.81 14.43 2.17
N ILE A 3 3.88 13.68 1.89
CA ILE A 3 4.21 12.43 2.59
C ILE A 3 5.52 12.67 3.34
N ASN A 4 5.47 12.62 4.67
CA ASN A 4 6.65 12.69 5.53
C ASN A 4 6.97 11.29 6.07
N VAL A 5 8.22 10.86 5.93
CA VAL A 5 8.65 9.48 6.25
C VAL A 5 9.99 9.49 7.00
N ASP A 6 10.05 8.78 8.13
CA ASP A 6 11.27 8.64 8.91
C ASP A 6 12.16 7.43 8.51
N ARG A 7 11.63 6.34 7.92
CA ARG A 7 12.43 5.16 7.45
C ARG A 7 11.77 4.35 6.32
N LYS A 8 12.58 3.82 5.38
CA LYS A 8 12.17 2.87 4.30
C LYS A 8 12.15 1.42 4.82
N ARG A 9 11.17 0.60 4.42
CA ARG A 9 11.13 -0.86 4.69
C ARG A 9 10.57 -1.68 3.51
N SER A 10 10.69 -3.00 3.60
CA SER A 10 10.10 -4.01 2.70
C SER A 10 8.61 -4.28 3.05
N VAL A 11 7.85 -4.96 2.17
CA VAL A 11 6.46 -5.42 2.46
C VAL A 11 6.49 -6.49 3.55
N GLU A 12 6.58 -6.10 4.81
CA GLU A 12 6.67 -7.07 5.92
C GLU A 12 5.44 -7.05 6.83
N GLU A 13 4.59 -6.00 6.78
CA GLU A 13 3.47 -5.82 7.70
C GLU A 13 2.23 -5.15 7.07
N ILE A 14 1.05 -5.42 7.64
CA ILE A 14 -0.24 -4.79 7.24
C ILE A 14 -0.23 -3.32 7.65
N GLY A 15 -0.86 -2.47 6.84
CA GLY A 15 -0.83 -1.02 7.02
C GLY A 15 0.46 -0.38 6.51
N ASN A 16 1.17 -1.07 5.62
CA ASN A 16 2.23 -0.44 4.85
C ASN A 16 1.62 0.42 3.72
N PHE A 17 2.06 1.67 3.65
CA PHE A 17 1.85 2.54 2.52
C PHE A 17 2.81 2.16 1.39
N VAL A 18 2.27 2.00 0.19
CA VAL A 18 3.03 1.68 -1.02
C VAL A 18 3.04 2.93 -1.89
N CYS A 19 4.24 3.43 -2.21
CA CYS A 19 4.44 4.60 -3.05
C CYS A 19 5.09 4.18 -4.38
N THR A 20 4.47 4.52 -5.50
CA THR A 20 4.99 4.22 -6.84
C THR A 20 5.98 5.29 -7.32
N GLU A 21 6.72 4.99 -8.39
CA GLU A 21 7.60 5.96 -9.04
C GLU A 21 6.87 7.21 -9.56
N LYS A 22 5.58 7.09 -9.88
CA LYS A 22 4.72 8.22 -10.30
C LYS A 22 3.96 8.84 -9.13
N GLU A 23 4.47 8.66 -7.92
CA GLU A 23 3.94 9.27 -6.70
C GLU A 23 2.49 8.85 -6.39
N LYS A 24 2.09 7.65 -6.84
CA LYS A 24 0.80 7.09 -6.46
C LYS A 24 0.90 6.40 -5.09
N LEU A 25 -0.14 6.54 -4.28
CA LEU A 25 -0.21 5.94 -2.96
C LEU A 25 -1.28 4.87 -2.84
N PHE A 26 -0.86 3.74 -2.28
CA PHE A 26 -1.73 2.64 -1.93
C PHE A 26 -1.49 2.22 -0.49
N VAL A 27 -2.43 1.46 0.06
CA VAL A 27 -2.29 0.86 1.39
C VAL A 27 -2.80 -0.58 1.34
N LEU A 28 -2.08 -1.47 2.02
CA LEU A 28 -2.55 -2.82 2.30
C LEU A 28 -3.28 -2.84 3.63
N VAL A 29 -4.57 -3.18 3.60
CA VAL A 29 -5.41 -3.31 4.80
C VAL A 29 -5.84 -4.75 4.99
N LEU A 30 -6.13 -5.13 6.24
CA LEU A 30 -6.62 -6.46 6.58
C LEU A 30 -8.09 -6.39 7.02
N ASP A 31 -8.97 -7.02 6.25
CA ASP A 31 -10.35 -7.31 6.63
C ASP A 31 -10.46 -8.77 7.10
N LYS A 32 -10.47 -8.96 8.41
CA LYS A 32 -10.46 -10.31 9.04
C LYS A 32 -11.73 -11.12 8.80
N GLY A 33 -12.78 -10.52 8.23
CA GLY A 33 -14.05 -11.20 7.96
C GLY A 33 -14.13 -11.89 6.60
N ASP A 34 -13.20 -11.60 5.68
CA ASP A 34 -13.27 -12.05 4.29
C ASP A 34 -12.40 -13.28 4.01
N LYS A 35 -12.78 -14.05 2.98
CA LYS A 35 -11.96 -15.14 2.41
C LYS A 35 -10.67 -14.59 1.77
N TYR A 36 -10.70 -13.36 1.27
CA TYR A 36 -9.55 -12.67 0.69
C TYR A 36 -9.24 -11.41 1.53
N PRO A 37 -8.63 -11.60 2.71
CA PRO A 37 -8.64 -10.57 3.75
C PRO A 37 -7.65 -9.43 3.50
N TYR A 38 -6.70 -9.57 2.57
CA TYR A 38 -5.71 -8.52 2.27
C TYR A 38 -6.19 -7.66 1.11
N LEU A 39 -6.54 -6.41 1.37
CA LEU A 39 -7.09 -5.50 0.36
C LEU A 39 -6.06 -4.44 -0.02
N LEU A 40 -5.77 -4.30 -1.31
CA LEU A 40 -4.98 -3.21 -1.86
C LEU A 40 -5.90 -2.04 -2.22
N LEU A 41 -5.80 -0.95 -1.47
CA LEU A 41 -6.62 0.25 -1.65
C LEU A 41 -5.80 1.38 -2.27
N SER A 42 -6.33 2.05 -3.29
CA SER A 42 -5.79 3.33 -3.78
C SER A 42 -6.27 4.48 -2.91
N LEU A 43 -5.33 5.31 -2.43
CA LEU A 43 -5.65 6.46 -1.57
C LEU A 43 -6.05 7.72 -2.35
N GLN A 44 -5.90 7.72 -3.67
CA GLN A 44 -6.32 8.83 -4.52
C GLN A 44 -7.76 8.66 -5.00
N THR A 45 -8.15 7.42 -5.30
CA THR A 45 -9.51 7.13 -5.80
C THR A 45 -10.41 6.52 -4.73
N PHE A 46 -9.87 6.05 -3.61
CA PHE A 46 -10.60 5.31 -2.57
C PHE A 46 -11.28 4.03 -3.08
N HIS A 47 -10.69 3.40 -4.10
CA HIS A 47 -11.16 2.12 -4.64
C HIS A 47 -10.22 0.98 -4.26
N ILE A 48 -10.81 -0.18 -3.99
CA ILE A 48 -10.08 -1.44 -3.88
C ILE A 48 -9.64 -1.85 -5.27
N ILE A 49 -8.34 -2.09 -5.43
CA ILE A 49 -7.72 -2.52 -6.69
C ILE A 49 -7.75 -4.05 -6.77
N GLN A 50 -7.40 -4.72 -5.68
CA GLN A 50 -7.29 -6.18 -5.61
C GLN A 50 -7.48 -6.71 -4.19
N ASN A 51 -7.96 -7.94 -4.07
CA ASN A 51 -8.02 -8.71 -2.83
C ASN A 51 -7.13 -9.97 -2.93
N TYR A 52 -6.39 -10.27 -1.88
CA TYR A 52 -5.52 -11.44 -1.79
C TYR A 52 -5.93 -12.35 -0.64
N ASP A 53 -5.74 -13.66 -0.82
CA ASP A 53 -5.96 -14.67 0.22
C ASP A 53 -4.81 -14.69 1.26
N SER A 54 -3.66 -14.17 0.89
CA SER A 54 -2.43 -14.10 1.68
C SER A 54 -1.71 -12.76 1.48
N MET A 55 -0.68 -12.48 2.28
CA MET A 55 0.08 -11.24 2.13
C MET A 55 0.76 -11.20 0.75
N PRO A 56 0.49 -10.21 -0.11
CA PRO A 56 1.05 -10.18 -1.44
C PRO A 56 2.54 -9.85 -1.42
N THR A 57 3.24 -10.39 -2.42
CA THR A 57 4.63 -10.06 -2.74
C THR A 57 4.73 -8.69 -3.41
N ARG A 58 5.95 -8.15 -3.50
CA ARG A 58 6.17 -6.88 -4.21
C ARG A 58 5.81 -7.01 -5.68
N GLU A 59 6.17 -8.13 -6.30
CA GLU A 59 5.95 -8.40 -7.72
C GLU A 59 4.46 -8.41 -8.06
N GLU A 60 3.64 -9.08 -7.25
CA GLU A 60 2.18 -9.08 -7.40
C GLU A 60 1.59 -7.67 -7.28
N LEU A 61 2.05 -6.90 -6.29
CA LEU A 61 1.61 -5.51 -6.14
C LEU A 61 1.97 -4.65 -7.36
N GLU A 62 3.20 -4.77 -7.89
CA GLU A 62 3.62 -4.02 -9.07
C GLU A 62 2.81 -4.39 -10.33
N GLU A 63 2.43 -5.67 -10.48
CA GLU A 63 1.58 -6.15 -11.56
C GLU A 63 0.17 -5.55 -11.48
N ASP A 64 -0.49 -5.65 -10.32
CA ASP A 64 -1.85 -5.16 -10.11
C ASP A 64 -1.94 -3.62 -10.15
N ILE A 65 -0.92 -2.92 -9.65
CA ILE A 65 -0.83 -1.46 -9.73
C ILE A 65 -0.52 -1.00 -11.16
N GLY A 66 0.18 -1.82 -11.94
CA GLY A 66 0.68 -1.49 -13.27
C GLY A 66 1.85 -0.49 -13.26
N GLU A 67 2.53 -0.31 -12.11
CA GLU A 67 3.67 0.59 -11.95
C GLU A 67 4.70 0.03 -10.97
N LYS A 68 5.96 0.41 -11.15
CA LYS A 68 7.02 0.06 -10.23
C LYS A 68 6.82 0.75 -8.88
N ILE A 69 7.00 -0.03 -7.82
CA ILE A 69 7.01 0.51 -6.47
C ILE A 69 8.35 1.22 -6.30
N LYS A 70 8.30 2.46 -5.84
CA LYS A 70 9.50 3.21 -5.46
C LYS A 70 9.87 2.83 -4.03
N GLU A 71 8.94 3.01 -3.10
CA GLU A 71 9.18 2.87 -1.66
C GLU A 71 7.95 2.33 -0.94
N ILE A 72 8.20 1.69 0.21
CA ILE A 72 7.17 1.14 1.08
C ILE A 72 7.46 1.62 2.50
N TYR A 73 6.42 2.14 3.15
CA TYR A 73 6.52 2.82 4.44
C TYR A 73 5.53 2.21 5.42
N SER A 74 5.97 1.95 6.64
CA SER A 74 5.05 1.50 7.70
C SER A 74 4.20 2.67 8.19
N GLN A 75 2.90 2.43 8.39
CA GLN A 75 1.99 3.40 9.02
C GLN A 75 2.49 3.97 10.34
N ASN A 76 3.31 3.21 11.09
CA ASN A 76 3.84 3.65 12.37
C ASN A 76 4.87 4.79 12.25
N TYR A 77 5.39 5.05 11.05
CA TYR A 77 6.47 6.00 10.78
C TYR A 77 6.18 6.91 9.57
N ALA A 78 4.94 6.96 9.13
CA ALA A 78 4.51 7.75 7.98
C ALA A 78 3.19 8.46 8.29
N SER A 79 3.14 9.75 8.00
CA SER A 79 1.92 10.56 8.09
C SER A 79 1.55 11.09 6.71
N ILE A 80 0.27 11.00 6.38
CA ILE A 80 -0.30 11.62 5.19
C ILE A 80 -1.01 12.90 5.62
N THR A 81 -0.60 14.04 5.05
CA THR A 81 -1.28 15.32 5.28
C THR A 81 -1.99 15.77 4.00
N LEU A 82 -3.29 16.06 4.14
CA LEU A 82 -4.09 16.75 3.14
C LEU A 82 -3.88 18.25 3.36
N VAL A 83 -3.34 18.92 2.33
CA VAL A 83 -3.22 20.38 2.23
C VAL A 83 -4.24 20.92 1.25
#